data_AF-A0A7S0MS69-F1
#
_entry.id   AF-A0A7S0MS69-F1
#
_cell.length_a   1.000
_cell.length_b   1.000
_cell.length_c   1.000
_cell.angle_alpha   90.00
_cell.angle_beta   90.00
_cell.angle_gamma   90.00
#
_symmetry.space_group_name_H-M   'P 1'
#
loop_
_entity.id
_entity.type
_entity.pdbx_description
1 polymer ?
#
loop_
_entity_poly.entity_id
_entity_poly.type
_entity_poly.pdbx_seq_one_letter_code
_entity_poly.pdbx_strand_id
1 'polypeptide(L)'
;AVSALVKVGGISTKTVGDLAAISGALPAFHAPAVPLSLDTLALVLPYAAAVAAVGLIETLLTQNLVDEMTQTRTPTHIECLAQGLGNVVNGFFGGMGGCAMIGQTMINMRSGGRGRLSG
;
A
#
# COMPACT_ATOMS: atom_id res chain seq x y z
N ALA A 1 -9.03 -22.39 -13.28
CA ALA A 1 -9.17 -23.86 -13.23
C ALA A 1 -9.49 -24.35 -11.83
N VAL A 2 -8.62 -24.15 -10.83
CA VAL A 2 -8.82 -24.65 -9.46
C VAL A 2 -10.11 -24.15 -8.79
N SER A 3 -10.39 -22.84 -8.82
CA SER A 3 -11.62 -22.29 -8.22
C SER A 3 -12.92 -22.80 -8.86
N ALA A 4 -12.88 -23.12 -10.15
CA ALA A 4 -14.01 -23.71 -10.86
C ALA A 4 -14.24 -25.16 -10.44
N LEU A 5 -13.15 -25.92 -10.24
CA LEU A 5 -13.16 -27.31 -9.78
C LEU A 5 -13.67 -27.41 -8.34
N VAL A 6 -13.27 -26.48 -7.47
CA VAL A 6 -13.78 -26.37 -6.09
C VAL A 6 -15.29 -26.08 -6.07
N LYS A 7 -15.76 -25.12 -6.88
CA LYS A 7 -17.19 -24.77 -6.97
C LYS A 7 -18.05 -25.89 -7.56
N VAL A 8 -17.62 -26.51 -8.65
CA VAL A 8 -18.39 -27.58 -9.34
C VAL A 8 -18.31 -28.90 -8.58
N GLY A 9 -17.15 -29.21 -7.99
CA GLY A 9 -16.93 -30.43 -7.21
C GLY A 9 -17.47 -30.37 -5.78
N GLY A 10 -18.10 -29.27 -5.36
CA GLY A 10 -18.67 -29.11 -4.02
C GLY A 10 -17.65 -29.23 -2.89
N ILE A 11 -16.38 -28.92 -3.15
CA ILE A 11 -15.30 -29.10 -2.18
C ILE A 11 -15.41 -28.01 -1.11
N SER A 12 -15.55 -28.42 0.15
CA SER A 12 -15.63 -27.50 1.28
C SER A 12 -14.27 -26.82 1.51
N THR A 13 -14.19 -25.54 1.15
CA THR A 13 -13.00 -24.68 1.37
C THR A 13 -13.42 -23.31 1.86
N LYS A 14 -12.58 -22.66 2.67
CA LYS A 14 -12.79 -21.25 3.03
C LYS A 14 -12.57 -20.36 1.80
N THR A 15 -13.47 -19.41 1.60
CA THR A 15 -13.38 -18.38 0.57
C THR A 15 -12.97 -17.03 1.19
N VAL A 16 -12.57 -16.07 0.35
CA VAL A 16 -12.18 -14.73 0.84
C VAL A 16 -13.33 -14.04 1.58
N GLY A 17 -14.58 -14.26 1.14
CA GLY A 17 -15.77 -13.72 1.81
C GLY A 17 -16.01 -14.31 3.20
N ASP A 18 -15.46 -15.48 3.50
CA ASP A 18 -15.53 -16.08 4.85
C ASP A 18 -14.47 -15.50 5.80
N LEU A 19 -13.45 -14.82 5.26
CA LEU A 19 -12.32 -14.26 6.02
C LEU A 19 -12.51 -12.77 6.30
N ALA A 20 -13.17 -12.04 5.41
CA ALA A 20 -13.38 -10.61 5.56
C ALA A 20 -14.68 -10.17 4.86
N ALA A 21 -15.33 -9.15 5.40
CA ALA A 21 -16.46 -8.51 4.76
C ALA A 21 -15.98 -7.80 3.48
N ILE A 22 -16.42 -8.30 2.32
CA ILE A 22 -16.20 -7.66 1.03
C ILE A 22 -17.40 -6.75 0.77
N SER A 23 -17.40 -5.56 1.38
CA SER A 23 -18.39 -4.51 1.10
C SER A 23 -17.69 -3.28 0.54
N GLY A 24 -18.10 -2.82 -0.63
CA GLY A 24 -17.61 -1.57 -1.21
C GLY A 24 -18.36 -0.37 -0.64
N ALA A 25 -17.67 0.46 0.14
CA ALA A 25 -18.11 1.79 0.51
C ALA A 25 -16.91 2.74 0.45
N LEU A 26 -17.17 4.05 0.28
CA LEU A 26 -16.11 5.04 0.44
C LEU A 26 -15.63 5.01 1.89
N PRO A 27 -14.31 5.07 2.14
CA PRO A 27 -13.79 5.10 3.49
C PRO A 27 -14.24 6.40 4.18
N ALA A 28 -14.86 6.28 5.35
CA ALA A 28 -15.20 7.44 6.16
C ALA A 28 -13.96 7.89 6.96
N PHE A 29 -13.96 9.16 7.37
CA PHE A 29 -12.95 9.65 8.29
C PHE A 29 -13.11 8.97 9.66
N HIS A 30 -12.01 8.44 10.18
CA HIS A 30 -11.90 7.78 11.48
C HIS A 30 -10.66 8.32 12.21
N ALA A 31 -10.89 9.03 13.32
CA ALA A 31 -9.81 9.34 14.23
C ALA A 31 -9.36 8.06 14.97
N PRO A 32 -8.05 7.86 15.22
CA PRO A 32 -7.57 6.72 15.97
C PRO A 32 -8.27 6.60 17.33
N ALA A 33 -8.97 5.49 17.56
CA ALA A 33 -9.70 5.22 18.81
C ALA A 33 -8.78 4.66 19.92
N VAL A 34 -7.51 5.07 19.92
CA VAL A 34 -6.49 4.67 20.91
C VAL A 34 -6.14 5.85 21.81
N PRO A 35 -5.72 5.62 23.07
CA PRO A 35 -5.27 6.70 23.94
C PRO A 35 -4.12 7.47 23.29
N LEU A 36 -4.24 8.80 23.22
CA LEU A 36 -3.15 9.67 22.77
C LEU A 36 -2.18 9.93 23.93
N SER A 37 -1.50 8.87 24.37
CA SER A 37 -0.52 8.92 25.47
C SER A 37 0.90 8.65 24.97
N LEU A 38 1.89 9.05 25.77
CA LEU A 38 3.30 8.72 25.52
C LEU A 38 3.55 7.21 25.54
N ASP A 39 2.78 6.46 26.33
CA ASP A 39 2.89 4.99 26.38
C ASP A 39 2.44 4.36 25.06
N THR A 40 1.31 4.82 24.51
CA THR A 40 0.84 4.36 23.19
C THR A 40 1.83 4.75 22.11
N LEU A 41 2.39 5.95 22.16
CA LEU A 41 3.43 6.37 21.22
C LEU A 41 4.67 5.48 21.33
N ALA A 42 5.20 5.24 22.53
CA ALA A 42 6.37 4.40 22.76
C ALA A 42 6.15 2.95 22.29
N LEU A 43 4.91 2.44 22.41
CA LEU A 43 4.53 1.13 21.91
C LEU A 43 4.54 1.05 20.38
N VAL A 44 3.95 2.03 19.68
CA VAL A 44 3.81 1.98 18.21
C VAL A 44 5.04 2.48 17.45
N LEU A 45 5.83 3.37 18.06
CA LEU A 45 6.99 4.02 17.45
C LEU A 45 8.01 3.05 16.83
N PRO A 46 8.46 1.95 17.51
CA PRO A 46 9.43 1.04 16.90
C PRO A 46 8.87 0.33 15.66
N TYR A 47 7.59 -0.07 15.70
CA TYR A 47 6.92 -0.70 14.56
C TYR A 47 6.71 0.29 13.41
N ALA A 48 6.26 1.50 13.72
CA ALA A 48 6.08 2.56 12.73
C ALA A 48 7.41 2.93 12.06
N ALA A 49 8.50 3.04 12.82
CA ALA A 49 9.83 3.32 12.30
C ALA A 49 10.32 2.19 11.37
N ALA A 50 10.14 0.92 11.77
CA ALA A 50 10.52 -0.22 10.95
C ALA A 50 9.74 -0.27 9.63
N VAL A 51 8.41 -0.11 9.69
CA VAL A 51 7.55 -0.12 8.49
C VAL A 51 7.84 1.09 7.59
N ALA A 52 8.10 2.27 8.17
CA ALA A 52 8.49 3.44 7.40
C ALA A 52 9.83 3.21 6.67
N ALA A 53 10.82 2.62 7.34
CA ALA A 53 12.11 2.32 6.72
C ALA A 53 11.95 1.32 5.55
N VAL A 54 11.21 0.23 5.75
CA VAL A 54 10.95 -0.76 4.69
C VAL A 54 10.20 -0.13 3.52
N GLY A 55 9.13 0.61 3.80
CA GLY A 55 8.34 1.26 2.76
C GLY A 55 9.14 2.30 1.99
N LEU A 56 10.01 3.06 2.65
CA LEU A 56 10.92 3.99 1.96
C LEU A 56 11.91 3.24 1.08
N ILE A 57 12.53 2.17 1.56
CA ILE A 57 13.46 1.36 0.75
C ILE A 57 12.78 0.85 -0.52
N GLU A 58 11.58 0.27 -0.42
CA GLU A 58 10.84 -0.23 -1.59
C GLU A 58 10.49 0.90 -2.57
N THR A 59 10.06 2.05 -2.06
CA THR A 59 9.74 3.21 -2.89
C THR A 59 10.96 3.77 -3.60
N LEU A 60 12.11 3.87 -2.92
CA LEU A 60 13.34 4.37 -3.54
C LEU A 60 13.91 3.39 -4.57
N LEU A 61 13.83 2.08 -4.32
CA LEU A 61 14.19 1.07 -5.31
C LEU A 61 13.27 1.13 -6.54
N THR A 62 11.97 1.28 -6.31
CA THR A 62 10.99 1.43 -7.40
C THR A 62 11.24 2.70 -8.20
N GLN A 63 11.49 3.83 -7.51
CA GLN A 63 11.81 5.11 -8.11
C GLN A 63 13.05 5.01 -9.00
N ASN A 64 14.14 4.41 -8.50
CA ASN A 64 15.38 4.24 -9.27
C ASN A 64 15.16 3.44 -10.57
N LEU A 65 14.35 2.37 -10.51
CA LEU A 65 14.00 1.59 -11.69
C LEU A 65 13.18 2.41 -12.70
N VAL A 66 12.21 3.21 -12.22
CA VAL A 66 11.43 4.09 -13.09
C VAL A 66 12.30 5.16 -13.72
N ASP A 67 13.18 5.79 -12.95
CA ASP A 67 14.14 6.79 -13.41
C ASP A 67 15.04 6.22 -14.51
N GLU A 68 15.58 5.02 -14.32
CA GLU A 68 16.39 4.31 -15.33
C GLU A 68 15.58 4.01 -16.60
N MET A 69 14.35 3.50 -16.47
CA MET A 69 13.51 3.18 -17.63
C MET A 69 13.03 4.42 -18.41
N THR A 70 12.84 5.54 -17.71
CA THR A 70 12.35 6.79 -18.30
C THR A 70 13.48 7.71 -18.72
N GLN A 71 14.73 7.40 -18.33
CA GLN A 71 15.89 8.28 -18.49
C GLN A 71 15.62 9.66 -17.87
N THR A 72 14.95 9.66 -16.70
CA THR A 72 14.67 10.88 -15.93
C THR A 72 15.28 10.77 -14.54
N ARG A 73 15.23 11.87 -13.78
CA ARG A 73 15.68 11.89 -12.39
C ARG A 73 14.61 12.53 -11.54
N THR A 74 14.02 11.75 -10.64
CA THR A 74 12.97 12.22 -9.75
C THR A 74 13.54 12.65 -8.39
N PRO A 75 12.96 13.70 -7.76
CA PRO A 75 13.42 14.18 -6.47
C PRO A 75 12.98 13.24 -5.34
N THR A 76 13.88 12.38 -4.89
CA THR A 76 13.65 11.39 -3.81
C THR A 76 12.99 11.95 -2.55
N HIS A 77 13.37 13.15 -2.10
CA HIS A 77 12.78 13.75 -0.90
C HIS A 77 11.28 14.08 -1.05
N ILE A 78 10.84 14.39 -2.28
CA ILE A 78 9.43 14.62 -2.57
C ILE A 78 8.66 13.31 -2.52
N GLU A 79 9.23 12.23 -3.02
CA GLU A 79 8.61 10.90 -2.98
C GLU A 79 8.46 10.41 -1.53
N CYS A 80 9.50 10.58 -0.70
CA CYS A 80 9.43 10.26 0.73
C CYS A 80 8.31 11.06 1.45
N LEU A 81 8.20 12.36 1.15
CA LEU A 81 7.16 13.22 1.73
C LEU A 81 5.77 12.81 1.23
N ALA A 82 5.62 12.55 -0.06
CA ALA A 82 4.37 12.13 -0.68
C ALA A 82 3.86 10.81 -0.09
N GLN A 83 4.74 9.81 0.05
CA GLN A 83 4.41 8.54 0.70
C GLN A 83 4.02 8.74 2.17
N GLY A 84 4.79 9.55 2.91
CA GLY A 84 4.51 9.84 4.32
C GLY A 84 3.14 10.49 4.50
N LEU A 85 2.86 11.54 3.74
CA LEU A 85 1.56 12.24 3.77
C LEU A 85 0.42 11.31 3.34
N GLY A 86 0.62 10.52 2.28
CA GLY A 86 -0.34 9.51 1.83
C GLY A 86 -0.69 8.52 2.95
N ASN A 87 0.31 8.01 3.65
CA ASN A 87 0.11 7.08 4.76
C ASN A 87 -0.56 7.71 5.99
N VAL A 88 -0.23 8.97 6.31
CA VAL A 88 -0.90 9.71 7.39
C VAL A 88 -2.38 9.89 7.08
N VAL A 89 -2.71 10.40 5.88
CA VAL A 89 -4.10 10.58 5.44
C VAL A 89 -4.81 9.23 5.44
N ASN A 90 -4.24 8.21 4.82
CA ASN A 90 -4.83 6.87 4.76
C ASN A 90 -5.12 6.26 6.15
N GLY A 91 -4.26 6.51 7.15
CA GLY A 91 -4.48 6.11 8.53
C GLY A 91 -5.75 6.72 9.15
N PHE A 92 -6.04 7.98 8.85
CA PHE A 92 -7.31 8.63 9.23
C PHE A 92 -8.54 8.12 8.48
N PHE A 93 -8.36 7.26 7.48
CA PHE A 93 -9.43 6.59 6.76
C PHE A 93 -9.50 5.09 7.09
N GLY A 94 -8.79 4.64 8.13
CA GLY A 94 -8.75 3.25 8.58
C GLY A 94 -7.96 2.32 7.66
N GLY A 95 -7.18 2.88 6.73
CA GLY A 95 -6.38 2.11 5.78
C GLY A 95 -5.07 1.60 6.38
N MET A 96 -4.53 0.54 5.76
CA MET A 96 -3.22 0.00 6.07
C MET A 96 -2.11 0.83 5.40
N GLY A 97 -0.99 1.05 6.08
CA GLY A 97 0.16 1.73 5.49
C GLY A 97 0.64 1.05 4.20
N GLY A 98 1.02 1.86 3.21
CA GLY A 98 1.47 1.40 1.89
C GLY A 98 2.82 1.99 1.49
N CYS A 99 3.33 1.50 0.37
CA CYS A 99 4.55 1.95 -0.30
C CYS A 99 4.46 1.63 -1.80
N ALA A 100 5.49 1.98 -2.57
CA ALA A 100 5.52 1.64 -3.98
C ALA A 100 5.69 0.13 -4.18
N MET A 101 5.14 -0.39 -5.28
CA MET A 101 5.23 -1.79 -5.64
C MET A 101 5.96 -1.97 -6.97
N ILE A 102 7.22 -2.44 -6.92
CA ILE A 102 8.05 -2.64 -8.11
C ILE A 102 7.30 -3.41 -9.20
N GLY A 103 6.72 -4.58 -8.86
CA GLY A 103 6.07 -5.44 -9.84
C GLY A 103 4.94 -4.75 -10.62
N GLN A 104 4.04 -4.05 -9.91
CA GLN A 104 2.91 -3.37 -10.56
C GLN A 104 3.35 -2.12 -11.32
N THR A 105 4.34 -1.39 -10.80
CA THR A 105 4.95 -0.26 -11.52
C THR A 105 5.55 -0.72 -12.85
N MET A 106 6.29 -1.83 -12.87
CA MET A 106 6.89 -2.37 -14.09
C MET A 106 5.84 -2.83 -15.10
N ILE A 107 4.73 -3.42 -14.63
CA ILE A 107 3.59 -3.79 -15.49
C ILE A 107 2.96 -2.53 -16.09
N ASN A 108 2.62 -1.52 -15.27
CA ASN A 108 2.02 -0.26 -15.73
C ASN A 108 2.89 0.46 -16.78
N MET A 109 4.20 0.54 -16.53
CA MET A 109 5.18 1.15 -17.45
C MET A 109 5.25 0.41 -18.80
N ARG A 110 5.23 -0.93 -18.79
CA ARG A 110 5.21 -1.76 -20.00
C ARG A 110 3.88 -1.65 -20.75
N SER A 111 2.78 -1.41 -20.02
CA SER A 111 1.45 -1.12 -20.58
C SER A 111 1.30 0.31 -21.10
N GLY A 112 2.34 1.14 -21.02
CA GLY A 112 2.37 2.51 -21.55
C GLY A 112 2.04 3.61 -20.53
N GLY A 113 1.74 3.27 -19.28
CA GLY A 113 1.55 4.24 -18.20
C GLY A 113 2.84 4.98 -17.89
N ARG A 114 2.85 6.31 -18.06
CA ARG A 114 4.03 7.18 -17.82
C ARG A 114 3.73 8.46 -17.05
N GLY A 115 2.46 8.67 -16.68
CA GLY A 115 2.00 9.90 -16.05
C GLY A 115 1.21 9.61 -14.78
N ARG A 116 0.97 10.67 -14.01
CA ARG A 116 0.27 10.61 -12.72
C ARG A 116 -1.20 10.15 -12.80
N LEU A 117 -1.79 10.15 -13.99
CA LEU A 117 -3.13 9.64 -14.28
C LEU A 117 -3.20 8.09 -14.36
N SER A 118 -2.05 7.41 -14.42
CA SER A 118 -1.98 5.95 -14.55
C SER A 118 -1.95 5.19 -13.22
N GLY A 119 -1.69 5.90 -12.13
CA GLY A 119 -1.84 5.40 -10.76
C GLY A 119 -3.24 5.73 -10.25
#